data_AF-A0A7Y5GC20-F1
#
_entry.id   AF-A0A7Y5GC20-F1
#
_cell.length_a   1.000
_cell.length_b   1.000
_cell.length_c   1.000
_cell.angle_alpha   90.00
_cell.angle_beta   90.00
_cell.angle_gamma   90.00
#
_symmetry.space_group_name_H-M   'P 1'
#
loop_
_entity.id
_entity.type
_entity.pdbx_description
1 polymer ?
#
loop_
_entity_poly.entity_id
_entity_poly.type
_entity_poly.pdbx_seq_one_letter_code
_entity_poly.pdbx_strand_id
1 'polypeptide(L)'
;MNDPRYKPTKTEIVEAARTLAGLDAAIVRARALGYKIAPPRVVGFCFWAFAELDRKLAERFFDELAHGLNLSQDNPVYHLRERLLSNRRSKAKLPQLELVALFFKAWLAYREGRPLRRLFWKTDGPSPEKFPIIAGGVR
;
A
#
# COMPACT_ATOMS: atom_id res chain seq x y z
N MET A 1 -3.83 -17.06 -8.48
CA MET A 1 -4.26 -16.67 -7.12
C MET A 1 -5.51 -15.79 -7.26
N ASN A 2 -6.64 -16.42 -7.54
CA ASN A 2 -8.01 -15.91 -7.45
C ASN A 2 -8.90 -17.10 -7.86
N ASP A 3 -9.26 -17.95 -6.92
CA ASP A 3 -10.34 -18.90 -7.16
C ASP A 3 -11.64 -18.09 -7.11
N PRO A 4 -12.40 -17.96 -8.22
CA PRO A 4 -13.64 -17.20 -8.26
C PRO A 4 -14.72 -17.72 -7.29
N ARG A 5 -14.50 -18.88 -6.67
CA ARG A 5 -15.37 -19.48 -5.66
C ARG A 5 -15.07 -19.03 -4.23
N TYR A 6 -13.89 -18.44 -3.96
CA TYR A 6 -13.56 -17.99 -2.61
C TYR A 6 -14.22 -16.63 -2.34
N LYS A 7 -15.40 -16.68 -1.71
CA LYS A 7 -16.19 -15.53 -1.28
C LYS A 7 -16.35 -15.58 0.23
N PRO A 8 -15.36 -15.12 1.00
CA PRO A 8 -15.44 -15.15 2.45
C PRO A 8 -16.60 -14.28 2.91
N THR A 9 -17.37 -14.81 3.85
CA THR A 9 -18.46 -14.13 4.54
C THR A 9 -17.91 -13.01 5.41
N LYS A 10 -18.77 -12.06 5.79
CA LYS A 10 -18.40 -10.99 6.72
C LYS A 10 -17.79 -11.55 8.02
N THR A 11 -18.33 -12.66 8.52
CA THR A 11 -17.83 -13.33 9.73
C THR A 11 -16.43 -13.87 9.52
N GLU A 12 -16.18 -14.61 8.43
CA GLU A 12 -14.85 -15.14 8.12
C GLU A 12 -13.81 -14.04 7.93
N ILE A 13 -14.19 -12.91 7.30
CA ILE A 13 -13.30 -11.74 7.17
C ILE A 13 -12.96 -11.16 8.55
N VAL A 14 -13.96 -11.03 9.45
CA VAL A 14 -13.75 -10.48 10.79
C VAL A 14 -12.93 -11.42 11.66
N GLU A 15 -13.17 -12.73 11.59
CA GLU A 15 -12.41 -13.73 12.32
C GLU A 15 -10.97 -13.80 11.83
N ALA A 16 -10.75 -13.81 10.52
CA ALA A 16 -9.41 -13.71 9.94
C ALA A 16 -8.71 -12.41 10.37
N ALA A 17 -9.41 -11.27 10.39
CA ALA A 17 -8.81 -10.02 10.84
C ALA A 17 -8.36 -10.07 12.31
N ARG A 18 -9.05 -10.83 13.17
CA ARG A 18 -8.69 -11.00 14.59
C ARG A 18 -7.45 -11.87 14.79
N THR A 19 -7.12 -12.74 13.85
CA THR A 19 -5.90 -13.57 13.94
C THR A 19 -4.65 -12.82 13.47
N LEU A 20 -4.81 -11.64 12.85
CA LEU A 20 -3.72 -10.80 12.40
C LEU A 20 -3.15 -9.96 13.54
N ALA A 21 -2.08 -10.44 14.16
CA ALA A 21 -1.37 -9.70 15.20
C ALA A 21 -0.97 -8.29 14.72
N GLY A 22 -1.23 -7.28 15.55
CA GLY A 22 -0.84 -5.89 15.28
C GLY A 22 -1.71 -5.11 14.28
N LEU A 23 -2.78 -5.70 13.73
CA LEU A 23 -3.69 -5.03 12.80
C LEU A 23 -4.40 -3.81 13.43
N ASP A 24 -4.80 -3.90 14.70
CA ASP A 24 -5.48 -2.79 15.37
C ASP A 24 -4.56 -1.57 15.53
N ALA A 25 -3.31 -1.80 15.94
CA ALA A 25 -2.29 -0.75 16.03
C ALA A 25 -2.00 -0.14 14.65
N ALA A 26 -1.96 -0.98 13.61
CA ALA A 26 -1.85 -0.55 12.22
C ALA A 26 -3.01 0.34 11.78
N ILE A 27 -4.25 -0.01 12.14
CA ILE A 27 -5.45 0.79 11.83
C ILE A 27 -5.43 2.13 12.55
N VAL A 28 -5.03 2.18 13.83
CA VAL A 28 -4.94 3.42 14.60
C VAL A 28 -3.88 4.36 14.01
N ARG A 29 -2.69 3.85 13.66
CA ARG A 29 -1.67 4.64 12.96
C ARG A 29 -2.12 5.06 11.56
N ALA A 30 -2.70 4.16 10.78
CA ALA A 30 -3.22 4.46 9.44
C ALA A 30 -4.30 5.54 9.48
N ARG A 31 -5.13 5.54 10.53
CA ARG A 31 -6.07 6.62 10.84
C ARG A 31 -5.29 7.91 11.09
N ALA A 32 -4.39 7.96 12.07
CA ALA A 32 -3.59 9.16 12.37
C ALA A 32 -2.82 9.75 11.16
N LEU A 33 -2.35 8.89 10.25
CA LEU A 33 -1.53 9.27 9.08
C LEU A 33 -2.34 9.50 7.79
N GLY A 34 -3.54 8.92 7.65
CA GLY A 34 -4.04 8.49 6.34
C GLY A 34 -5.38 9.04 5.83
N TYR A 35 -6.15 9.85 6.58
CA TYR A 35 -7.48 10.27 6.07
C TYR A 35 -7.44 11.17 4.83
N LYS A 36 -6.30 11.83 4.56
CA LYS A 36 -6.22 12.92 3.57
C LYS A 36 -5.71 12.50 2.18
N ILE A 37 -5.19 11.29 1.99
CA ILE A 37 -4.47 10.92 0.74
C ILE A 37 -4.93 9.63 0.05
N ALA A 38 -5.38 8.61 0.79
CA ALA A 38 -5.87 7.34 0.24
C ALA A 38 -6.97 6.72 1.13
N PRO A 39 -7.77 5.76 0.62
CA PRO A 39 -8.80 5.11 1.43
C PRO A 39 -8.20 4.40 2.67
N PRO A 40 -8.75 4.59 3.89
CA PRO A 40 -8.16 4.04 5.12
C PRO A 40 -7.92 2.54 5.12
N ARG A 41 -8.78 1.75 4.47
CA ARG A 41 -8.63 0.30 4.32
C ARG A 41 -7.37 -0.10 3.53
N VAL A 42 -7.02 0.67 2.50
CA VAL A 42 -5.82 0.43 1.69
C VAL A 42 -4.58 0.76 2.51
N VAL A 43 -4.60 1.92 3.19
CA VAL A 43 -3.50 2.37 4.04
C VAL A 43 -3.27 1.38 5.19
N GLY A 44 -4.32 0.97 5.90
CA GLY A 44 -4.23 0.03 7.00
C GLY A 44 -3.70 -1.33 6.58
N PHE A 45 -4.21 -1.90 5.46
CA PHE A 45 -3.70 -3.14 4.92
C PHE A 45 -2.21 -3.06 4.53
N CYS A 46 -1.82 -2.00 3.79
CA CYS A 46 -0.44 -1.86 3.35
C CYS A 46 0.51 -1.60 4.53
N PHE A 47 0.10 -0.80 5.52
CA PHE A 47 0.89 -0.59 6.72
C PHE A 47 1.11 -1.91 7.43
N TRP A 48 0.05 -2.67 7.72
CA TRP A 48 0.17 -3.98 8.37
C TRP A 48 1.10 -4.91 7.59
N ALA A 49 0.89 -5.05 6.28
CA ALA A 49 1.70 -5.92 5.42
C ALA A 49 3.19 -5.53 5.39
N PHE A 50 3.52 -4.23 5.44
CA PHE A 50 4.91 -3.76 5.43
C PHE A 50 5.55 -3.83 6.82
N ALA A 51 4.74 -3.59 7.85
CA ALA A 51 5.11 -3.63 9.25
C ALA A 51 5.46 -5.03 9.75
N GLU A 52 4.94 -6.08 9.10
CA GLU A 52 5.36 -7.48 9.30
C GLU A 52 6.78 -7.75 8.78
N LEU A 53 7.26 -6.97 7.81
CA LEU A 53 8.58 -7.13 7.21
C LEU A 53 9.64 -6.30 7.95
N ASP A 54 9.32 -5.02 8.20
CA ASP A 54 10.16 -4.11 8.99
C ASP A 54 9.27 -2.99 9.56
N ARG A 55 8.97 -3.08 10.86
CA ARG A 55 8.10 -2.13 11.55
C ARG A 55 8.63 -0.69 11.47
N LYS A 56 9.91 -0.48 11.74
CA LYS A 56 10.50 0.86 11.84
C LYS A 56 10.56 1.51 10.47
N LEU A 57 10.92 0.75 9.44
CA LEU A 57 10.96 1.24 8.08
C LEU A 57 9.55 1.52 7.53
N ALA A 58 8.57 0.68 7.88
CA ALA A 58 7.17 0.93 7.53
C ALA A 58 6.65 2.22 8.20
N GLU A 59 6.91 2.42 9.49
CA GLU A 59 6.55 3.68 10.16
C GLU A 59 7.14 4.90 9.46
N ARG A 60 8.45 4.86 9.14
CA ARG A 60 9.09 5.95 8.40
C ARG A 60 8.46 6.18 7.02
N PHE A 61 8.23 5.12 6.25
CA PHE A 61 7.60 5.20 4.92
C PHE A 61 6.24 5.90 4.99
N PHE A 62 5.40 5.53 5.96
CA PHE A 62 4.07 6.12 6.10
C PHE A 62 4.08 7.53 6.71
N ASP A 63 5.04 7.85 7.58
CA ASP A 63 5.25 9.21 8.11
C ASP A 63 5.69 10.16 6.98
N GLU A 64 6.67 9.75 6.16
CA GLU A 64 7.09 10.46 4.95
C GLU A 64 5.91 10.65 3.97
N LEU A 65 5.13 9.58 3.75
CA LEU A 65 3.97 9.62 2.87
C LEU A 65 2.89 10.58 3.38
N ALA A 66 2.69 10.70 4.69
CA ALA A 66 1.69 11.57 5.30
C ALA A 66 2.08 13.04 5.20
N HIS A 67 3.33 13.36 5.56
CA HIS A 67 3.77 14.75 5.71
C HIS A 67 4.39 15.34 4.44
N GLY A 68 4.95 14.51 3.57
CA GLY A 68 5.64 14.96 2.36
C GLY A 68 6.96 15.68 2.64
N LEU A 69 7.54 15.50 3.83
CA LEU A 69 8.81 16.12 4.23
C LEU A 69 9.98 15.23 3.78
N ASN A 70 11.12 15.85 3.43
CA ASN A 70 12.35 15.18 3.02
C ASN A 70 12.23 14.27 1.78
N LEU A 71 11.30 14.59 0.88
CA LEU A 71 11.10 13.81 -0.34
C LEU A 71 11.87 14.44 -1.51
N SER A 72 12.94 13.77 -1.94
CA SER A 72 13.60 14.04 -3.22
C SER A 72 12.78 13.48 -4.39
N GLN A 73 13.01 14.00 -5.60
CA GLN A 73 12.27 13.55 -6.79
C GLN A 73 12.54 12.10 -7.20
N ASP A 74 13.57 11.47 -6.64
CA ASP A 74 13.91 10.06 -6.84
C ASP A 74 13.38 9.15 -5.71
N ASN A 75 12.82 9.72 -4.63
CA ASN A 75 12.27 8.96 -3.52
C ASN A 75 10.97 8.22 -3.96
N PRO A 76 10.86 6.90 -3.79
CA PRO A 76 9.64 6.15 -4.10
C PRO A 76 8.36 6.66 -3.42
N VAL A 77 8.48 7.17 -2.18
CA VAL A 77 7.37 7.75 -1.41
C VAL A 77 6.85 9.04 -2.06
N TYR A 78 7.73 9.85 -2.66
CA TYR A 78 7.35 11.03 -3.44
C TYR A 78 6.39 10.66 -4.58
N HIS A 79 6.78 9.69 -5.40
CA HIS A 79 5.95 9.29 -6.53
C HIS A 79 4.63 8.66 -6.11
N LEU A 80 4.61 7.90 -5.01
CA LEU A 80 3.38 7.37 -4.45
C LEU A 80 2.47 8.52 -4.00
N ARG A 81 3.01 9.49 -3.24
CA ARG A 81 2.27 10.64 -2.74
C ARG A 81 1.61 11.41 -3.89
N GLU A 82 2.37 11.74 -4.93
CA GLU A 82 1.88 12.46 -6.11
C GLU A 82 0.76 11.69 -6.84
N ARG A 83 0.94 10.37 -7.00
CA ARG A 83 -0.08 9.51 -7.63
C ARG A 83 -1.37 9.48 -6.82
N LEU A 84 -1.29 9.41 -5.50
CA LEU A 84 -2.45 9.40 -4.60
C LEU A 84 -3.16 10.76 -4.56
N LEU A 85 -2.41 11.88 -4.51
CA LEU A 85 -2.97 13.23 -4.58
C LEU A 85 -3.65 13.50 -5.93
N SER A 86 -3.07 13.00 -7.03
CA SER A 86 -3.69 13.05 -8.35
C SER A 86 -4.98 12.23 -8.38
N ASN A 87 -4.97 10.98 -7.90
CA ASN A 87 -6.17 10.15 -7.78
C ASN A 87 -7.25 10.79 -6.90
N ARG A 88 -6.87 11.47 -5.81
CA ARG A 88 -7.81 12.20 -4.94
C ARG A 88 -8.51 13.33 -5.67
N ARG A 89 -7.81 14.07 -6.54
CA ARG A 89 -8.37 15.17 -7.35
C ARG A 89 -9.18 14.67 -8.56
N SER A 90 -8.88 13.49 -9.08
CA SER A 90 -9.57 12.91 -10.24
C SER A 90 -11.04 12.58 -9.97
N LYS A 91 -11.91 12.74 -10.98
CA LYS A 91 -13.29 12.22 -10.94
C LYS A 91 -13.32 10.69 -11.10
N ALA A 92 -12.48 10.15 -11.99
CA ALA A 92 -12.28 8.72 -12.17
C ALA A 92 -11.24 8.21 -11.17
N LYS A 93 -11.67 7.38 -10.21
CA LYS A 93 -10.79 6.84 -9.18
C LYS A 93 -10.08 5.58 -9.66
N LEU A 94 -8.83 5.42 -9.23
CA LEU A 94 -8.10 4.18 -9.39
C LEU A 94 -8.80 3.04 -8.61
N PRO A 95 -8.88 1.82 -9.18
CA PRO A 95 -9.35 0.65 -8.46
C PRO A 95 -8.51 0.38 -7.21
N GLN A 96 -9.12 -0.23 -6.19
CA GLN A 96 -8.43 -0.53 -4.93
C GLN A 96 -7.19 -1.42 -5.14
N LEU A 97 -7.30 -2.42 -6.02
CA LEU A 97 -6.19 -3.30 -6.34
C LEU A 97 -4.99 -2.54 -6.95
N GLU A 98 -5.26 -1.55 -7.81
CA GLU A 98 -4.20 -0.70 -8.37
C GLU A 98 -3.55 0.16 -7.29
N LEU A 99 -4.34 0.72 -6.36
CA LEU A 99 -3.79 1.45 -5.23
C LEU A 99 -2.84 0.57 -4.41
N VAL A 100 -3.26 -0.64 -4.04
CA VAL A 100 -2.42 -1.58 -3.29
C VAL A 100 -1.15 -1.93 -4.09
N ALA A 101 -1.25 -2.18 -5.39
CA ALA A 101 -0.08 -2.45 -6.24
C ALA A 101 0.92 -1.28 -6.24
N LEU A 102 0.43 -0.03 -6.30
CA LEU A 102 1.29 1.16 -6.24
C LEU A 102 2.00 1.28 -4.88
N PHE A 103 1.28 1.02 -3.78
CA PHE A 103 1.88 0.96 -2.44
C PHE A 103 3.01 -0.08 -2.40
N PHE A 104 2.77 -1.29 -2.89
CA PHE A 104 3.75 -2.39 -2.87
C PHE A 104 4.97 -2.06 -3.72
N LYS A 105 4.80 -1.51 -4.93
CA LYS A 105 5.94 -1.11 -5.79
C LYS A 105 6.78 -0.02 -5.16
N ALA A 106 6.14 0.98 -4.55
CA ALA A 106 6.85 2.06 -3.86
C ALA A 106 7.59 1.52 -2.63
N TRP A 107 6.96 0.67 -1.83
CA TRP A 107 7.57 0.03 -0.67
C TRP A 107 8.79 -0.82 -1.02
N LEU A 108 8.69 -1.68 -2.05
CA LEU A 108 9.80 -2.52 -2.49
C LEU A 108 10.99 -1.67 -2.90
N ALA A 109 10.77 -0.63 -3.71
CA ALA A 109 11.83 0.30 -4.10
C ALA A 109 12.43 1.05 -2.90
N TYR A 110 11.58 1.51 -1.97
CA TYR A 110 12.00 2.23 -0.77
C TYR A 110 12.88 1.35 0.13
N ARG A 111 12.44 0.10 0.37
CA ARG A 111 13.18 -0.88 1.18
C ARG A 111 14.52 -1.27 0.57
N GLU A 112 14.60 -1.31 -0.76
CA GLU A 112 15.84 -1.58 -1.50
C GLU A 112 16.74 -0.34 -1.63
N GLY A 113 16.31 0.84 -1.18
CA GLY A 113 17.02 2.10 -1.43
C GLY A 113 17.11 2.45 -2.92
N ARG A 114 16.24 1.88 -3.75
CA ARG A 114 16.28 2.01 -5.20
C ARG A 114 15.46 3.23 -5.64
N PRO A 115 16.06 4.18 -6.37
CA PRO A 115 15.35 5.37 -6.82
C PRO A 115 14.27 5.01 -7.85
N LEU A 116 13.21 5.81 -7.89
CA LEU A 116 12.20 5.76 -8.94
C LEU A 116 12.19 7.07 -9.73
N ARG A 117 11.82 6.99 -11.01
CA ARG A 117 11.48 8.17 -11.83
C ARG A 117 9.99 8.29 -12.10
N ARG A 118 9.27 7.19 -11.96
CA ARG A 118 7.83 7.08 -12.19
C ARG A 118 7.29 5.87 -11.45
N LEU A 119 6.07 6.00 -10.93
CA LEU A 119 5.33 4.92 -10.29
C LEU A 119 4.04 4.63 -11.08
N PHE A 120 3.93 3.42 -11.63
CA PHE A 120 2.72 2.92 -12.31
C PHE A 120 2.66 1.39 -12.20
N TRP A 121 1.46 0.83 -12.32
CA TRP A 121 1.24 -0.61 -12.45
C TRP A 121 0.38 -0.85 -13.70
N LYS A 122 0.89 -1.59 -14.67
CA LYS A 122 0.22 -1.77 -15.96
C LYS A 122 -0.73 -2.94 -15.89
N THR A 123 -2.04 -2.70 -16.02
CA THR A 123 -3.07 -3.74 -15.89
C THR A 123 -3.66 -4.22 -17.21
N ASP A 124 -3.34 -3.55 -18.32
CA ASP A 124 -3.95 -3.77 -19.64
C ASP A 124 -2.92 -3.76 -20.79
N GLY A 125 -3.40 -3.99 -22.01
CA GLY A 125 -2.59 -4.06 -23.23
C GLY A 125 -1.88 -5.40 -23.44
N PRO A 126 -0.95 -5.48 -24.42
CA PRO A 126 -0.36 -6.76 -24.87
C PRO A 126 0.58 -7.41 -23.84
N SER A 127 0.93 -6.70 -22.77
CA SER A 127 1.83 -7.21 -21.73
C SER A 127 1.49 -6.53 -20.39
N PRO A 128 0.45 -7.00 -19.69
CA PRO A 128 0.12 -6.52 -18.34
C PRO A 128 1.16 -6.99 -17.34
N GLU A 129 1.41 -6.17 -16.32
CA GLU A 129 2.33 -6.47 -15.23
C GLU A 129 1.65 -7.39 -14.21
N LYS A 130 2.39 -8.37 -13.69
CA LYS A 130 1.91 -9.17 -12.54
C LYS A 130 1.77 -8.28 -11.31
N PHE A 131 0.92 -8.69 -10.37
CA PHE A 131 0.84 -7.98 -9.08
C PHE A 131 2.19 -8.06 -8.35
N PRO A 132 2.70 -6.95 -7.78
CA PRO A 132 3.95 -6.93 -7.04
C PRO A 132 3.87 -7.80 -5.79
N ILE A 133 4.86 -8.66 -5.56
CA ILE A 133 4.88 -9.59 -4.43
C ILE A 133 5.91 -9.10 -3.42
N ILE A 134 5.51 -8.95 -2.16
CA ILE A 134 6.44 -8.79 -1.04
C ILE A 134 6.91 -10.17 -0.58
N ALA A 135 8.16 -10.51 -0.85
CA ALA A 135 8.77 -11.70 -0.24
C ALA A 135 9.11 -11.36 1.23
N GLY A 136 8.54 -12.10 2.18
CA GLY A 136 8.96 -12.04 3.59
C GLY A 136 7.89 -12.11 4.69
N GLY A 137 6.61 -12.35 4.41
CA GLY A 137 5.63 -12.71 5.45
C GLY A 137 5.59 -14.23 5.63
N VAL A 138 5.88 -14.72 6.84
CA VAL A 138 6.01 -16.15 7.15
C VAL A 138 4.66 -16.89 7.07
N ARG A 139 4.82 -18.18 6.76
CA ARG A 139 3.94 -19.35 6.92
C ARG A 139 2.87 -19.27 8.01
#